data_AF-A0A7Y0AFB0-F1
#
_entry.id   AF-A0A7Y0AFB0-F1
#
_cell.length_a   1.000
_cell.length_b   1.000
_cell.length_c   1.000
_cell.angle_alpha   90.00
_cell.angle_beta   90.00
_cell.angle_gamma   90.00
#
_symmetry.space_group_name_H-M   'P 1'
#
loop_
_entity.id
_entity.type
_entity.pdbx_description
1 polymer ?
#
loop_
_entity_poly.entity_id
_entity_poly.type
_entity_poly.pdbx_seq_one_letter_code
_entity_poly.pdbx_strand_id
1 'polypeptide(L)'
;MKRTNNFYLLLLSALLVGLTAMFSACKKDDSTTPTVTADKTKLSSVIDSVNTIYSAAVEGTKPGTYASGSKATLKTSIDLATTTKNDAAATQASVNTALANLRRAAATFQNSLIQEVSVANLMAQYKFNGNANDATTNGNNGTLKTGPTGPATAPGDGGQLPVLAADRFGNANQAYEFNKGAYIEIPYKASLNPQAITISAWVYRFDNNADNYIVSLNRWNSYKFQLQDFGKPFLTVTTTKGISDRDDDSGIVAVNTWTHVASSYVDGTMKFYINGKLIKTYTDVTGNLTAAPQNVNLAIGQQLPKDVYNSKPTGGQAADYFQYYSAAYYKGRLDDIRIYNKALSDAEVTSIYTIESTQ
;
A
#
# COMPACT_ATOMS: atom_id res chain seq x y z
N MET A 1 14.81 12.55 22.37
CA MET A 1 14.43 12.40 20.94
C MET A 1 12.91 12.29 20.71
N LYS A 2 12.15 11.44 21.43
CA LYS A 2 10.68 11.32 21.24
C LYS A 2 9.87 12.62 21.45
N ARG A 3 10.29 13.52 22.35
CA ARG A 3 9.55 14.77 22.65
C ARG A 3 9.67 15.83 21.55
N THR A 4 10.80 15.88 20.83
CA THR A 4 11.05 16.90 19.81
C THR A 4 10.26 16.60 18.52
N ASN A 5 10.21 15.34 18.10
CA ASN A 5 9.43 14.95 16.91
C ASN A 5 7.92 15.19 17.08
N ASN A 6 7.37 14.97 18.28
CA ASN A 6 5.96 15.24 18.56
C ASN A 6 5.62 16.74 18.47
N PHE A 7 6.54 17.62 18.88
CA PHE A 7 6.35 19.07 18.81
C PHE A 7 6.30 19.57 17.35
N TYR A 8 7.19 19.07 16.49
CA TYR A 8 7.18 19.42 15.07
C TYR A 8 5.97 18.81 14.33
N LEU A 9 5.53 17.60 14.71
CA LEU A 9 4.29 17.01 14.20
C LEU A 9 3.07 17.89 14.52
N LEU A 10 2.98 18.39 15.77
CA LEU A 10 1.90 19.26 16.23
C LEU A 10 1.90 20.61 15.50
N LEU A 11 3.07 21.24 15.33
CA LEU A 11 3.24 22.47 14.57
C LEU A 11 2.79 22.32 13.11
N LEU A 12 3.14 21.19 12.48
CA LEU A 12 2.76 20.94 11.10
C LEU A 12 1.27 20.62 10.96
N SER A 13 0.69 19.88 11.90
CA SER A 13 -0.76 19.60 11.94
C SER A 13 -1.58 20.88 12.05
N ALA A 14 -1.12 21.85 12.83
CA ALA A 14 -1.74 23.17 12.95
C ALA A 14 -1.65 23.99 11.65
N LEU A 15 -0.63 23.75 10.82
CA LEU A 15 -0.44 24.43 9.53
C LEU A 15 -1.46 24.02 8.46
N LEU A 16 -2.06 22.83 8.58
CA LEU A 16 -2.98 22.24 7.60
C LEU A 16 -4.45 22.67 7.76
N VAL A 17 -4.82 23.37 8.83
CA VAL A 17 -6.21 23.78 9.08
C VAL A 17 -6.51 25.11 8.37
N GLY A 18 -7.52 25.12 7.50
CA GLY A 18 -8.18 26.33 6.99
C GLY A 18 -8.18 26.47 5.48
N LEU A 19 -9.27 26.01 4.84
CA LEU A 19 -9.73 26.46 3.54
C LEU A 19 -11.10 27.14 3.74
N THR A 20 -11.12 28.46 3.90
CA THR A 20 -12.36 29.25 3.77
C THR A 20 -12.10 30.41 2.83
N ALA A 21 -12.85 30.42 1.73
CA ALA A 21 -12.89 31.53 0.78
C ALA A 21 -13.80 32.62 1.37
N MET A 22 -13.26 33.82 1.56
CA MET A 22 -14.08 35.01 1.79
C MET A 22 -14.14 35.78 0.48
N PHE A 23 -15.33 35.84 -0.13
CA PHE A 23 -15.64 36.80 -1.18
C PHE A 23 -16.01 38.12 -0.51
N SER A 24 -15.18 39.15 -0.69
CA SER A 24 -15.54 40.51 -0.29
C SER A 24 -16.14 41.23 -1.49
N ALA A 25 -17.40 41.66 -1.36
CA ALA A 25 -18.10 42.46 -2.36
C ALA A 25 -17.58 43.91 -2.36
N CYS A 26 -17.23 44.45 -3.53
CA CYS A 26 -16.83 45.85 -3.67
C CYS A 26 -18.04 46.77 -3.83
N LYS A 27 -18.09 47.86 -3.06
CA LYS A 27 -18.80 49.09 -3.43
C LYS A 27 -17.85 49.98 -4.24
N LYS A 28 -18.41 50.66 -5.23
CA LYS A 28 -17.74 51.49 -6.24
C LYS A 28 -17.56 52.91 -5.69
N ASP A 29 -16.36 53.49 -5.78
CA ASP A 29 -16.14 54.94 -5.87
C ASP A 29 -14.76 55.24 -6.49
N ASP A 30 -14.71 56.29 -7.31
CA ASP A 30 -13.58 56.75 -8.13
C ASP A 30 -12.55 57.58 -7.35
N SER A 31 -11.26 57.28 -7.56
CA SER A 31 -10.09 58.19 -7.65
C SER A 31 -8.82 57.52 -7.13
N THR A 32 -7.78 57.47 -7.99
CA THR A 32 -6.52 56.69 -7.86
C THR A 32 -6.76 55.22 -7.51
N THR A 33 -6.69 54.31 -8.48
CA THR A 33 -6.77 52.88 -8.19
C THR A 33 -5.71 52.56 -7.12
N PRO A 34 -6.09 52.24 -5.87
CA PRO A 34 -5.11 51.84 -4.89
C PRO A 34 -4.48 50.58 -5.46
N THR A 35 -3.17 50.57 -5.66
CA THR A 35 -2.44 49.31 -5.86
C THR A 35 -2.63 48.52 -4.58
N VAL A 36 -3.71 47.72 -4.53
CA VAL A 36 -4.01 46.83 -3.42
C VAL A 36 -2.87 45.81 -3.40
N THR A 37 -1.87 46.10 -2.57
CA THR A 37 -0.71 45.25 -2.37
C THR A 37 -1.21 43.94 -1.76
N ALA A 38 -0.81 42.80 -2.31
CA ALA A 38 -1.26 41.50 -1.82
C ALA A 38 -0.85 41.28 -0.35
N ASP A 39 -1.77 40.76 0.47
CA ASP A 39 -1.48 40.33 1.83
C ASP A 39 -0.72 39.00 1.81
N LYS A 40 0.54 39.05 2.25
CA LYS A 40 1.49 37.94 2.27
C LYS A 40 1.73 37.39 3.68
N THR A 41 1.02 37.87 4.69
CA THR A 41 1.27 37.55 6.10
C THR A 41 1.17 36.05 6.37
N LYS A 42 0.11 35.41 5.87
CA LYS A 42 -0.09 33.95 6.01
C LYS A 42 0.98 33.14 5.27
N LEU A 43 1.34 33.56 4.05
CA LEU A 43 2.38 32.90 3.27
C LEU A 43 3.73 32.99 3.99
N SER A 44 4.09 34.15 4.55
CA SER A 44 5.31 34.32 5.34
C SER A 44 5.32 33.40 6.56
N SER A 45 4.27 33.41 7.37
CA SER A 45 4.18 32.58 8.57
C SER A 45 4.32 31.07 8.27
N VAL A 46 3.73 30.62 7.16
CA VAL A 46 3.86 29.23 6.70
C VAL A 46 5.27 28.94 6.20
N ILE A 47 5.91 29.84 5.44
CA ILE A 47 7.32 29.70 5.02
C ILE A 47 8.22 29.55 6.25
N ASP A 48 8.06 30.40 7.27
CA ASP A 48 8.90 30.37 8.47
C ASP A 48 8.73 29.06 9.26
N SER A 49 7.48 28.60 9.40
CA SER A 49 7.16 27.33 10.07
C SER A 49 7.73 26.13 9.31
N VAL A 50 7.57 26.10 7.99
CA VAL A 50 8.07 25.00 7.15
C VAL A 50 9.62 25.01 7.10
N ASN A 51 10.26 26.17 7.07
CA ASN A 51 11.73 26.28 7.14
C ASN A 51 12.30 25.75 8.45
N THR A 52 11.61 25.99 9.58
CA THR A 52 11.99 25.44 10.88
C THR A 52 12.02 23.91 10.83
N ILE A 53 10.97 23.32 10.25
CA ILE A 53 10.83 21.85 10.14
C ILE A 53 11.85 21.28 9.15
N TYR A 54 12.00 21.91 7.99
CA TYR A 54 13.01 21.55 7.00
C TYR A 54 14.43 21.54 7.59
N SER A 55 14.77 22.54 8.39
CA SER A 55 16.11 22.66 8.99
C SER A 55 16.37 21.58 10.04
N ALA A 56 15.36 21.23 10.84
CA ALA A 56 15.45 20.19 11.87
C ALA A 56 15.39 18.76 11.30
N ALA A 57 14.79 18.57 10.13
CA ALA A 57 14.57 17.25 9.56
C ALA A 57 15.88 16.57 9.12
N VAL A 58 15.98 15.28 9.43
CA VAL A 58 17.07 14.39 9.00
C VAL A 58 16.48 13.35 8.07
N GLU A 59 17.14 13.13 6.92
CA GLU A 59 16.77 12.07 5.99
C GLU A 59 17.47 10.75 6.34
N GLY A 60 16.82 9.64 6.02
CA GLY A 60 17.33 8.30 6.25
C GLY A 60 16.28 7.25 5.94
N THR A 61 16.53 6.01 6.37
CA THR A 61 15.64 4.87 6.13
C THR A 61 15.12 4.22 7.42
N LYS A 62 15.42 4.83 8.57
CA LYS A 62 15.06 4.31 9.89
C LYS A 62 13.90 5.11 10.48
N PRO A 63 13.08 4.50 11.33
CA PRO A 63 12.03 5.22 12.02
C PRO A 63 12.54 6.44 12.79
N GLY A 64 11.83 7.55 12.64
CA GLY A 64 12.21 8.87 13.16
C GLY A 64 12.99 9.75 12.18
N THR A 65 13.39 9.24 11.01
CA THR A 65 13.92 10.06 9.90
C THR A 65 12.88 10.25 8.81
N TYR A 66 13.09 11.22 7.91
CA TYR A 66 12.30 11.41 6.71
C TYR A 66 12.89 10.64 5.53
N ALA A 67 12.06 10.19 4.58
CA ALA A 67 12.56 9.47 3.40
C ALA A 67 13.58 10.31 2.60
N SER A 68 14.65 9.69 2.11
CA SER A 68 15.68 10.37 1.31
C SER A 68 15.09 11.10 0.10
N GLY A 69 15.52 12.34 -0.14
CA GLY A 69 15.03 13.20 -1.23
C GLY A 69 13.76 14.01 -0.91
N SER A 70 13.05 13.70 0.19
CA SER A 70 11.87 14.44 0.64
C SER A 70 12.19 15.90 0.97
N LYS A 71 13.36 16.19 1.54
CA LYS A 71 13.84 17.54 1.84
C LYS A 71 14.05 18.32 0.55
N ALA A 72 14.65 17.72 -0.47
CA ALA A 72 14.86 18.39 -1.76
C ALA A 72 13.53 18.84 -2.38
N THR A 73 12.51 17.96 -2.36
CA THR A 73 11.16 18.30 -2.87
C THR A 73 10.50 19.41 -2.04
N LEU A 74 10.60 19.35 -0.71
CA LEU A 74 10.08 20.41 0.15
C LEU A 74 10.79 21.74 -0.10
N LYS A 75 12.11 21.72 -0.27
CA LYS A 75 12.94 22.90 -0.54
C LYS A 75 12.53 23.62 -1.81
N THR A 76 12.27 22.89 -2.90
CA THR A 76 11.72 23.47 -4.14
C THR A 76 10.43 24.25 -3.87
N SER A 77 9.54 23.71 -3.04
CA SER A 77 8.26 24.37 -2.71
C SER A 77 8.45 25.60 -1.81
N ILE A 78 9.37 25.54 -0.85
CA ILE A 78 9.77 26.70 -0.02
C ILE A 78 10.32 27.81 -0.90
N ASP A 79 11.20 27.48 -1.86
CA ASP A 79 11.84 28.45 -2.74
C ASP A 79 10.81 29.13 -3.65
N LEU A 80 9.89 28.37 -4.25
CA LEU A 80 8.80 28.92 -5.05
C LEU A 80 7.89 29.85 -4.23
N ALA A 81 7.52 29.44 -3.02
CA ALA A 81 6.71 30.27 -2.12
C ALA A 81 7.44 31.56 -1.71
N THR A 82 8.76 31.48 -1.48
CA THR A 82 9.60 32.63 -1.15
C THR A 82 9.72 33.60 -2.32
N THR A 83 9.83 33.10 -3.55
CA THR A 83 9.78 33.92 -4.76
C THR A 83 8.47 34.71 -4.85
N THR A 84 7.31 34.05 -4.68
CA THR A 84 6.01 34.75 -4.67
C THR A 84 5.89 35.75 -3.52
N LYS A 85 6.43 35.43 -2.33
CA LYS A 85 6.47 36.37 -1.20
C LYS A 85 7.28 37.62 -1.54
N ASN A 86 8.41 37.48 -2.23
CA ASN A 86 9.32 38.60 -2.52
C ASN A 86 8.93 39.40 -3.77
N ASP A 87 8.08 38.87 -4.64
CA ASP A 87 7.62 39.56 -5.86
C ASP A 87 6.64 40.70 -5.53
N ALA A 88 7.06 41.94 -5.77
CA ALA A 88 6.23 43.14 -5.56
C ALA A 88 4.98 43.19 -6.46
N ALA A 89 4.99 42.49 -7.60
CA ALA A 89 3.87 42.41 -8.54
C ALA A 89 2.93 41.23 -8.28
N ALA A 90 3.21 40.38 -7.27
CA ALA A 90 2.39 39.22 -6.94
C ALA A 90 0.93 39.62 -6.63
N THR A 91 -0.01 39.01 -7.35
CA THR A 91 -1.44 39.18 -7.08
C THR A 91 -1.88 38.33 -5.87
N GLN A 92 -2.98 38.69 -5.21
CA GLN A 92 -3.51 37.89 -4.08
C GLN A 92 -3.81 36.43 -4.51
N ALA A 93 -4.25 36.21 -5.75
CA ALA A 93 -4.47 34.88 -6.28
C ALA A 93 -3.18 34.05 -6.35
N SER A 94 -2.06 34.66 -6.79
CA SER A 94 -0.75 33.99 -6.81
C SER A 94 -0.25 33.66 -5.39
N VAL A 95 -0.44 34.56 -4.43
CA VAL A 95 -0.09 34.35 -3.01
C VAL A 95 -0.90 33.20 -2.42
N ASN A 96 -2.22 33.17 -2.66
CA ASN A 96 -3.09 32.09 -2.21
C ASN A 96 -2.70 30.73 -2.81
N THR A 97 -2.33 30.73 -4.10
CA THR A 97 -1.86 29.53 -4.80
C THR A 97 -0.53 29.02 -4.22
N ALA A 98 0.44 29.91 -4.00
CA ALA A 98 1.71 29.57 -3.37
C ALA A 98 1.53 29.01 -1.96
N LEU A 99 0.64 29.62 -1.16
CA LEU A 99 0.28 29.14 0.17
C LEU A 99 -0.32 27.72 0.14
N ALA A 100 -1.28 27.48 -0.75
CA ALA A 100 -1.90 26.16 -0.89
C ALA A 100 -0.89 25.09 -1.34
N ASN A 101 0.00 25.44 -2.27
CA ASN A 101 1.05 24.54 -2.75
C ASN A 101 2.07 24.21 -1.66
N LEU A 102 2.54 25.22 -0.90
CA LEU A 102 3.49 24.99 0.20
C LEU A 102 2.88 24.13 1.31
N ARG A 103 1.60 24.34 1.67
CA ARG A 103 0.89 23.48 2.63
C ARG A 103 0.76 22.04 2.15
N ARG A 104 0.47 21.83 0.87
CA ARG A 104 0.42 20.48 0.27
C ARG A 104 1.79 19.81 0.29
N ALA A 105 2.85 20.53 -0.06
CA ALA A 105 4.21 20.01 -0.01
C ALA A 105 4.63 19.66 1.43
N ALA A 106 4.27 20.49 2.40
CA ALA A 106 4.48 20.23 3.81
C ALA A 106 3.74 18.96 4.28
N ALA A 107 2.48 18.77 3.86
CA ALA A 107 1.72 17.55 4.15
C ALA A 107 2.38 16.29 3.55
N THR A 108 2.84 16.37 2.29
CA THR A 108 3.59 15.29 1.65
C THR A 108 4.90 14.99 2.40
N PHE A 109 5.64 16.03 2.80
CA PHE A 109 6.86 15.88 3.58
C PHE A 109 6.58 15.21 4.92
N GLN A 110 5.49 15.55 5.60
CA GLN A 110 5.08 14.89 6.84
C GLN A 110 4.83 13.40 6.68
N ASN A 111 4.17 13.02 5.58
CA ASN A 111 3.88 11.62 5.27
C ASN A 111 5.13 10.83 4.89
N SER A 112 6.25 11.51 4.60
CA SER A 112 7.56 10.87 4.40
C SER A 112 8.31 10.60 5.71
N LEU A 113 7.79 11.01 6.87
CA LEU A 113 8.33 10.61 8.16
C LEU A 113 8.18 9.09 8.30
N ILE A 114 9.31 8.41 8.41
CA ILE A 114 9.36 6.97 8.59
C ILE A 114 8.97 6.68 10.03
N GLN A 115 7.98 5.81 10.19
CA GLN A 115 7.49 5.39 11.49
C GLN A 115 7.57 3.87 11.64
N GLU A 116 7.71 3.43 12.89
CA GLU A 116 7.52 2.03 13.23
C GLU A 116 6.07 1.67 12.97
N VAL A 117 5.82 0.71 12.09
CA VAL A 117 4.48 0.18 11.87
C VAL A 117 4.18 -0.84 12.95
N SER A 118 3.01 -0.70 13.59
CA SER A 118 2.66 -1.52 14.74
C SER A 118 2.64 -3.02 14.40
N VAL A 119 3.52 -3.77 15.06
CA VAL A 119 3.53 -5.24 14.99
C VAL A 119 2.33 -5.88 15.67
N ALA A 120 1.60 -5.15 16.52
CA ALA A 120 0.40 -5.67 17.19
C ALA A 120 -0.74 -5.96 16.21
N ASN A 121 -0.76 -5.28 15.06
CA ASN A 121 -1.74 -5.52 14.00
C ASN A 121 -1.24 -6.49 12.93
N LEU A 122 -0.02 -7.00 13.06
CA LEU A 122 0.59 -7.89 12.09
C LEU A 122 0.08 -9.32 12.36
N MET A 123 -0.64 -9.87 11.40
CA MET A 123 -1.15 -11.24 11.46
C MET A 123 -0.07 -12.24 11.09
N ALA A 124 0.74 -11.92 10.08
CA ALA A 124 1.87 -12.73 9.66
C ALA A 124 2.90 -11.88 8.90
N GLN A 125 4.16 -12.28 8.98
CA GLN A 125 5.24 -11.72 8.16
C GLN A 125 6.14 -12.83 7.64
N TYR A 126 6.32 -12.91 6.34
CA TYR A 126 7.20 -13.88 5.69
C TYR A 126 8.37 -13.12 5.07
N LYS A 127 9.51 -13.15 5.76
CA LYS A 127 10.75 -12.51 5.28
C LYS A 127 11.47 -13.35 4.23
N PHE A 128 11.16 -14.65 4.15
CA PHE A 128 11.79 -15.61 3.24
C PHE A 128 13.33 -15.72 3.33
N ASN A 129 13.90 -15.41 4.50
CA ASN A 129 15.30 -15.64 4.86
C ASN A 129 15.60 -17.15 5.05
N GLY A 130 15.53 -17.91 3.96
CA GLY A 130 15.83 -19.35 3.90
C GLY A 130 14.67 -20.28 4.28
N ASN A 131 13.51 -19.76 4.69
CA ASN A 131 12.35 -20.56 5.06
C ASN A 131 11.02 -19.81 4.91
N ALA A 132 9.91 -20.53 4.96
CA ALA A 132 8.55 -20.00 4.87
C ALA A 132 7.89 -19.77 6.25
N ASN A 133 8.67 -19.58 7.31
CA ASN A 133 8.12 -19.36 8.65
C ASN A 133 7.59 -17.94 8.81
N ASP A 134 6.57 -17.81 9.64
CA ASP A 134 6.06 -16.52 10.08
C ASP A 134 7.03 -15.93 11.11
N ALA A 135 7.55 -14.74 10.82
CA ALA A 135 8.49 -14.01 11.67
C ALA A 135 7.82 -13.36 12.89
N THR A 136 6.48 -13.40 12.98
CA THR A 136 5.74 -12.92 14.15
C THR A 136 5.58 -13.99 15.22
N THR A 137 5.10 -13.58 16.40
CA THR A 137 4.74 -14.51 17.47
C THR A 137 3.44 -15.29 17.20
N ASN A 138 2.72 -15.03 16.10
CA ASN A 138 1.45 -15.70 15.80
C ASN A 138 1.65 -17.11 15.23
N GLY A 139 2.86 -17.43 14.73
CA GLY A 139 3.23 -18.76 14.28
C GLY A 139 2.37 -19.27 13.12
N ASN A 140 2.03 -18.41 12.16
CA ASN A 140 1.35 -18.80 10.92
C ASN A 140 2.35 -19.36 9.90
N ASN A 141 3.11 -20.38 10.29
CA ASN A 141 4.18 -20.93 9.46
C ASN A 141 3.63 -21.57 8.17
N GLY A 142 4.31 -21.33 7.07
CA GLY A 142 3.99 -21.90 5.77
C GLY A 142 4.70 -23.23 5.51
N THR A 143 4.03 -24.08 4.74
CA THR A 143 4.60 -25.32 4.19
C THR A 143 4.67 -25.20 2.67
N LEU A 144 5.83 -25.51 2.09
CA LEU A 144 6.00 -25.54 0.64
C LEU A 144 5.18 -26.67 0.02
N LYS A 145 4.47 -26.41 -1.08
CA LYS A 145 3.60 -27.37 -1.76
C LYS A 145 3.75 -27.29 -3.27
N THR A 146 3.60 -28.44 -3.93
CA THR A 146 3.36 -28.48 -5.38
C THR A 146 1.89 -28.21 -5.63
N GLY A 147 1.55 -27.57 -6.75
CA GLY A 147 0.18 -27.18 -7.05
C GLY A 147 -0.29 -27.52 -8.46
N PRO A 148 -1.58 -27.25 -8.73
CA PRO A 148 -2.20 -27.63 -9.98
C PRO A 148 -1.69 -26.82 -11.16
N THR A 149 -1.70 -27.46 -12.33
CA THR A 149 -1.35 -26.90 -13.64
C THR A 149 -2.35 -27.40 -14.70
N GLY A 150 -2.30 -26.83 -15.90
CA GLY A 150 -3.14 -27.26 -17.01
C GLY A 150 -4.59 -26.77 -16.94
N PRO A 151 -5.41 -27.08 -17.97
CA PRO A 151 -6.81 -26.66 -18.05
C PRO A 151 -7.73 -27.49 -17.14
N ALA A 152 -8.97 -27.04 -16.91
CA ALA A 152 -9.97 -27.80 -16.15
C ALA A 152 -10.23 -29.23 -16.69
N THR A 153 -10.10 -29.43 -17.98
CA THR A 153 -10.33 -30.73 -18.65
C THR A 153 -9.19 -31.72 -18.45
N ALA A 154 -8.01 -31.24 -18.06
CA ALA A 154 -6.81 -32.05 -17.84
C ALA A 154 -5.93 -31.41 -16.75
N PRO A 155 -6.40 -31.35 -15.49
CA PRO A 155 -5.60 -30.83 -14.40
C PRO A 155 -4.38 -31.74 -14.18
N GLY A 156 -3.20 -31.13 -14.12
CA GLY A 156 -1.96 -31.80 -13.73
C GLY A 156 -1.39 -31.22 -12.45
N ASP A 157 -0.35 -31.85 -11.92
CA ASP A 157 0.46 -31.31 -10.82
C ASP A 157 1.79 -30.81 -11.40
N GLY A 158 2.23 -29.62 -11.03
CA GLY A 158 3.48 -29.08 -11.55
C GLY A 158 4.74 -29.76 -11.01
N GLY A 159 4.62 -30.57 -9.95
CA GLY A 159 5.69 -31.40 -9.40
C GLY A 159 6.86 -30.62 -8.81
N GLN A 160 6.70 -29.31 -8.59
CA GLN A 160 7.75 -28.42 -8.11
C GLN A 160 7.28 -27.68 -6.86
N LEU A 161 8.17 -27.56 -5.87
CA LEU A 161 7.99 -26.69 -4.70
C LEU A 161 8.51 -25.29 -5.05
N PRO A 162 8.08 -24.23 -4.32
CA PRO A 162 8.77 -22.95 -4.39
C PRO A 162 10.26 -23.11 -4.07
N VAL A 163 11.11 -22.42 -4.82
CA VAL A 163 12.57 -22.54 -4.72
C VAL A 163 13.14 -21.26 -4.14
N LEU A 164 14.11 -21.38 -3.23
CA LEU A 164 14.82 -20.22 -2.70
C LEU A 164 15.53 -19.47 -3.84
N ALA A 165 15.43 -18.15 -3.81
CA ALA A 165 15.96 -17.26 -4.83
C ALA A 165 16.64 -16.05 -4.19
N ALA A 166 17.32 -15.27 -5.02
CA ALA A 166 17.88 -14.00 -4.60
C ALA A 166 16.77 -12.94 -4.43
N ASP A 167 16.91 -12.10 -3.40
CA ASP A 167 16.05 -10.94 -3.17
C ASP A 167 16.37 -9.77 -4.14
N ARG A 168 15.82 -8.59 -3.84
CA ARG A 168 16.03 -7.34 -4.58
C ARG A 168 17.44 -6.76 -4.50
N PHE A 169 18.29 -7.26 -3.60
CA PHE A 169 19.69 -6.85 -3.46
C PHE A 169 20.66 -7.91 -3.98
N GLY A 170 20.15 -9.04 -4.49
CA GLY A 170 20.98 -10.14 -4.97
C GLY A 170 21.43 -11.08 -3.85
N ASN A 171 20.92 -10.94 -2.62
CA ASN A 171 21.26 -11.83 -1.52
C ASN A 171 20.59 -13.19 -1.77
N ALA A 172 21.40 -14.25 -1.86
CA ALA A 172 20.89 -15.58 -2.09
C ALA A 172 19.98 -16.06 -0.94
N ASN A 173 18.95 -16.85 -1.31
CA ASN A 173 18.02 -17.49 -0.37
C ASN A 173 17.25 -16.52 0.53
N GLN A 174 16.96 -15.32 0.04
CA GLN A 174 16.17 -14.29 0.74
C GLN A 174 14.81 -14.05 0.07
N ALA A 175 14.44 -14.82 -0.95
CA ALA A 175 13.13 -14.79 -1.58
C ALA A 175 12.70 -16.20 -1.98
N TYR A 176 11.42 -16.39 -2.35
CA TYR A 176 10.97 -17.62 -3.02
C TYR A 176 10.53 -17.34 -4.44
N GLU A 177 10.97 -18.20 -5.36
CA GLU A 177 10.48 -18.30 -6.73
C GLU A 177 9.34 -19.32 -6.82
N PHE A 178 8.28 -18.93 -7.50
CA PHE A 178 7.06 -19.69 -7.73
C PHE A 178 6.90 -19.93 -9.23
N ASN A 179 6.70 -21.19 -9.58
CA ASN A 179 6.44 -21.61 -10.96
C ASN A 179 5.67 -22.93 -10.96
N LYS A 180 5.05 -23.29 -12.09
CA LYS A 180 4.29 -24.54 -12.27
C LYS A 180 3.31 -24.84 -11.12
N GLY A 181 2.53 -23.85 -10.69
CA GLY A 181 1.51 -24.04 -9.65
C GLY A 181 2.05 -24.15 -8.23
N ALA A 182 3.37 -24.17 -8.02
CA ALA A 182 3.99 -24.22 -6.71
C ALA A 182 3.50 -23.10 -5.80
N TYR A 183 3.33 -23.38 -4.51
CA TYR A 183 2.78 -22.42 -3.56
C TYR A 183 3.23 -22.72 -2.12
N ILE A 184 2.96 -21.78 -1.22
CA ILE A 184 3.14 -21.96 0.22
C ILE A 184 1.76 -22.03 0.87
N GLU A 185 1.53 -23.06 1.68
CA GLU A 185 0.28 -23.29 2.37
C GLU A 185 0.40 -22.98 3.86
N ILE A 186 -0.55 -22.20 4.37
CA ILE A 186 -0.55 -21.72 5.74
C ILE A 186 -1.82 -22.25 6.42
N PRO A 187 -1.69 -23.07 7.49
CA PRO A 187 -2.84 -23.62 8.19
C PRO A 187 -3.84 -22.55 8.62
N TYR A 188 -5.12 -22.85 8.42
CA TYR A 188 -6.20 -21.95 8.81
C TYR A 188 -6.14 -21.60 10.30
N LYS A 189 -6.31 -20.32 10.60
CA LYS A 189 -6.63 -19.82 11.94
C LYS A 189 -7.73 -18.75 11.82
N ALA A 190 -8.59 -18.66 12.83
CA ALA A 190 -9.65 -17.66 12.85
C ALA A 190 -9.11 -16.22 12.73
N SER A 191 -7.92 -15.96 13.28
CA SER A 191 -7.21 -14.67 13.17
C SER A 191 -6.89 -14.27 11.73
N LEU A 192 -6.92 -15.21 10.77
CA LEU A 192 -6.76 -14.94 9.34
C LEU A 192 -8.01 -14.34 8.67
N ASN A 193 -9.11 -14.17 9.41
CA ASN A 193 -10.33 -13.49 8.96
C ASN A 193 -10.51 -12.14 9.69
N PRO A 194 -9.76 -11.10 9.31
CA PRO A 194 -9.82 -9.82 10.01
C PRO A 194 -11.05 -8.99 9.59
N GLN A 195 -11.34 -7.91 10.31
CA GLN A 195 -12.42 -6.96 9.95
C GLN A 195 -11.92 -5.81 9.06
N ALA A 196 -10.61 -5.62 8.99
CA ALA A 196 -9.91 -4.76 8.04
C ALA A 196 -8.61 -5.47 7.65
N ILE A 197 -8.07 -5.21 6.46
CA ILE A 197 -6.89 -5.91 5.98
C ILE A 197 -5.93 -4.96 5.28
N THR A 198 -4.63 -5.20 5.45
CA THR A 198 -3.59 -4.71 4.52
C THR A 198 -2.68 -5.86 4.18
N ILE A 199 -2.41 -6.07 2.89
CA ILE A 199 -1.40 -7.01 2.42
C ILE A 199 -0.33 -6.19 1.70
N SER A 200 0.93 -6.35 2.08
CA SER A 200 2.08 -5.80 1.36
C SER A 200 3.06 -6.89 1.00
N ALA A 201 3.74 -6.76 -0.15
CA ALA A 201 4.72 -7.70 -0.62
C ALA A 201 5.70 -7.02 -1.59
N TRP A 202 6.94 -7.49 -1.61
CA TRP A 202 7.82 -7.32 -2.77
C TRP A 202 7.52 -8.41 -3.79
N VAL A 203 7.31 -7.99 -5.04
CA VAL A 203 6.92 -8.85 -6.14
C VAL A 203 7.88 -8.70 -7.32
N TYR A 204 8.21 -9.81 -7.98
CA TYR A 204 8.97 -9.86 -9.22
C TYR A 204 8.26 -10.83 -10.16
N ARG A 205 7.46 -10.32 -11.09
CA ARG A 205 6.72 -11.17 -12.05
C ARG A 205 7.55 -11.47 -13.29
N PHE A 206 7.44 -12.68 -13.84
CA PHE A 206 8.25 -13.09 -15.01
C PHE A 206 7.61 -12.75 -16.36
N ASP A 207 6.29 -12.74 -16.45
CA ASP A 207 5.57 -12.55 -17.71
C ASP A 207 4.34 -11.65 -17.51
N ASN A 208 3.55 -11.39 -18.57
CA ASN A 208 2.40 -10.48 -18.59
C ASN A 208 1.05 -11.15 -18.24
N ASN A 209 1.04 -12.37 -17.68
CA ASN A 209 -0.19 -13.07 -17.31
C ASN A 209 -1.08 -12.32 -16.27
N ALA A 210 -2.40 -12.44 -16.44
CA ALA A 210 -3.36 -12.24 -15.36
C ALA A 210 -3.26 -13.35 -14.31
N ASP A 211 -4.08 -13.22 -13.27
CA ASP A 211 -4.25 -14.24 -12.22
C ASP A 211 -2.94 -14.65 -11.55
N ASN A 212 -2.07 -13.67 -11.32
CA ASN A 212 -0.78 -13.87 -10.66
C ASN A 212 -0.99 -13.70 -9.13
N TYR A 213 -1.44 -14.77 -8.47
CA TYR A 213 -1.90 -14.76 -7.07
C TYR A 213 -0.78 -14.54 -6.05
N ILE A 214 -0.79 -13.42 -5.34
CA ILE A 214 0.22 -13.15 -4.29
C ILE A 214 -0.20 -13.84 -2.99
N VAL A 215 -1.39 -13.50 -2.47
CA VAL A 215 -1.97 -14.08 -1.24
C VAL A 215 -3.46 -14.33 -1.47
N SER A 216 -3.98 -15.47 -1.03
CA SER A 216 -5.40 -15.83 -1.14
C SER A 216 -5.87 -16.59 0.10
N LEU A 217 -6.95 -16.11 0.71
CA LEU A 217 -7.77 -16.91 1.60
C LEU A 217 -9.07 -17.23 0.86
N ASN A 218 -9.26 -18.49 0.50
CA ASN A 218 -10.52 -18.98 -0.07
C ASN A 218 -11.00 -18.25 -1.36
N ARG A 219 -10.07 -17.81 -2.21
CA ARG A 219 -10.33 -17.08 -3.47
C ARG A 219 -11.22 -15.84 -3.26
N TRP A 220 -12.11 -15.58 -4.22
CA TRP A 220 -13.12 -14.52 -4.18
C TRP A 220 -14.17 -14.70 -3.08
N ASN A 221 -14.20 -15.83 -2.35
CA ASN A 221 -15.16 -16.07 -1.27
C ASN A 221 -14.67 -15.61 0.12
N SER A 222 -13.45 -15.06 0.21
CA SER A 222 -13.02 -14.26 1.37
C SER A 222 -12.17 -13.10 0.89
N TYR A 223 -10.85 -13.26 0.75
CA TYR A 223 -10.02 -12.22 0.14
C TYR A 223 -8.88 -12.80 -0.68
N LYS A 224 -8.49 -12.08 -1.73
CA LYS A 224 -7.30 -12.38 -2.52
C LYS A 224 -6.65 -11.11 -3.04
N PHE A 225 -5.32 -11.09 -3.00
CA PHE A 225 -4.50 -10.06 -3.62
C PHE A 225 -3.65 -10.70 -4.70
N GLN A 226 -3.78 -10.19 -5.93
CA GLN A 226 -3.12 -10.71 -7.12
C GLN A 226 -2.69 -9.58 -8.04
N LEU A 227 -1.93 -9.91 -9.08
CA LEU A 227 -1.76 -9.04 -10.24
C LEU A 227 -2.64 -9.55 -11.39
N GLN A 228 -3.41 -8.66 -12.01
CA GLN A 228 -4.16 -8.93 -13.24
C GLN A 228 -3.31 -8.65 -14.49
N ASP A 229 -3.97 -8.67 -15.66
CA ASP A 229 -3.38 -8.36 -16.95
C ASP A 229 -2.49 -7.11 -16.86
N PHE A 230 -1.32 -7.20 -17.49
CA PHE A 230 -0.32 -6.12 -17.52
C PHE A 230 0.21 -5.67 -16.14
N GLY A 231 0.11 -6.48 -15.09
CA GLY A 231 0.74 -6.11 -13.81
C GLY A 231 -0.10 -5.28 -12.87
N LYS A 232 -1.40 -5.14 -13.11
CA LYS A 232 -2.28 -4.32 -12.25
C LYS A 232 -2.52 -4.99 -10.90
N PRO A 233 -2.16 -4.37 -9.77
CA PRO A 233 -2.60 -4.81 -8.45
C PRO A 233 -4.13 -4.92 -8.39
N PHE A 234 -4.63 -6.05 -7.90
CA PHE A 234 -6.05 -6.37 -7.85
C PHE A 234 -6.40 -7.04 -6.53
N LEU A 235 -7.39 -6.49 -5.83
CA LEU A 235 -7.89 -7.00 -4.55
C LEU A 235 -9.35 -7.39 -4.68
N THR A 236 -9.66 -8.62 -4.27
CA THR A 236 -11.02 -9.07 -3.98
C THR A 236 -11.24 -9.09 -2.49
N VAL A 237 -12.41 -8.61 -2.05
CA VAL A 237 -12.91 -8.79 -0.69
C VAL A 237 -14.37 -9.26 -0.72
N THR A 238 -14.71 -10.21 0.14
CA THR A 238 -16.10 -10.57 0.46
C THR A 238 -16.51 -9.82 1.71
N THR A 239 -17.62 -9.10 1.61
CA THR A 239 -18.18 -8.31 2.69
C THR A 239 -19.62 -8.72 2.97
N THR A 240 -20.20 -8.16 4.03
CA THR A 240 -21.63 -8.29 4.32
C THR A 240 -22.55 -7.69 3.25
N LYS A 241 -22.01 -6.97 2.26
CA LYS A 241 -22.73 -6.41 1.11
C LYS A 241 -22.51 -7.18 -0.19
N GLY A 242 -21.58 -8.13 -0.21
CA GLY A 242 -21.26 -8.96 -1.38
C GLY A 242 -19.77 -9.02 -1.67
N ILE A 243 -19.43 -9.60 -2.83
CA ILE A 243 -18.06 -9.69 -3.31
C ILE A 243 -17.74 -8.42 -4.09
N SER A 244 -16.57 -7.84 -3.85
CA SER A 244 -16.06 -6.69 -4.57
C SER A 244 -14.68 -6.96 -5.14
N ASP A 245 -14.56 -6.76 -6.45
CA ASP A 245 -13.34 -6.86 -7.24
C ASP A 245 -12.93 -5.47 -7.72
N ARG A 246 -11.68 -5.08 -7.46
CA ARG A 246 -11.09 -3.82 -7.92
C ARG A 246 -9.64 -4.04 -8.32
N ASP A 247 -9.22 -3.40 -9.42
CA ASP A 247 -7.81 -3.13 -9.71
C ASP A 247 -7.49 -1.65 -9.43
N ASP A 248 -6.25 -1.24 -9.65
CA ASP A 248 -5.82 0.15 -9.50
C ASP A 248 -5.97 0.99 -10.79
N ASP A 249 -6.61 0.44 -11.84
CA ASP A 249 -6.80 0.94 -13.22
C ASP A 249 -5.53 1.36 -14.00
N SER A 250 -4.44 1.72 -13.32
CA SER A 250 -3.39 2.58 -13.86
C SER A 250 -1.96 2.25 -13.45
N GLY A 251 -1.74 1.60 -12.29
CA GLY A 251 -0.41 1.20 -11.86
C GLY A 251 -0.04 -0.16 -12.43
N ILE A 252 1.16 -0.23 -12.99
CA ILE A 252 1.67 -1.42 -13.65
C ILE A 252 2.91 -1.90 -12.92
N VAL A 253 2.87 -3.12 -12.41
CA VAL A 253 4.07 -3.85 -12.00
C VAL A 253 4.77 -4.36 -13.25
N ALA A 254 5.95 -3.83 -13.54
CA ALA A 254 6.73 -4.25 -14.70
C ALA A 254 7.24 -5.70 -14.54
N VAL A 255 7.35 -6.39 -15.67
CA VAL A 255 8.03 -7.70 -15.70
C VAL A 255 9.49 -7.55 -15.35
N ASN A 256 10.03 -8.58 -14.72
CA ASN A 256 11.45 -8.71 -14.40
C ASN A 256 12.03 -7.56 -13.54
N THR A 257 11.18 -6.92 -12.74
CA THR A 257 11.55 -5.79 -11.86
C THR A 257 10.93 -5.98 -10.47
N TRP A 258 11.76 -5.92 -9.43
CA TRP A 258 11.25 -5.90 -8.06
C TRP A 258 10.42 -4.65 -7.81
N THR A 259 9.19 -4.84 -7.38
CA THR A 259 8.23 -3.77 -7.10
C THR A 259 7.57 -4.06 -5.77
N HIS A 260 7.47 -3.07 -4.89
CA HIS A 260 6.66 -3.22 -3.69
C HIS A 260 5.21 -2.90 -4.02
N VAL A 261 4.30 -3.81 -3.70
CA VAL A 261 2.86 -3.61 -3.86
C VAL A 261 2.16 -3.76 -2.53
N ALA A 262 1.14 -2.95 -2.30
CA ALA A 262 0.24 -3.14 -1.18
C ALA A 262 -1.21 -2.83 -1.57
N SER A 263 -2.14 -3.51 -0.91
CA SER A 263 -3.56 -3.18 -0.96
C SER A 263 -4.15 -3.22 0.44
N SER A 264 -5.10 -2.33 0.71
CA SER A 264 -5.77 -2.27 2.01
C SER A 264 -7.27 -2.13 1.85
N TYR A 265 -8.02 -2.68 2.79
CA TYR A 265 -9.46 -2.53 2.90
C TYR A 265 -9.92 -2.36 4.35
N VAL A 266 -10.84 -1.42 4.54
CA VAL A 266 -11.74 -1.29 5.70
C VAL A 266 -13.09 -0.85 5.15
N ASP A 267 -14.18 -1.09 5.87
CA ASP A 267 -15.53 -0.72 5.40
C ASP A 267 -15.57 0.71 4.83
N GLY A 268 -15.96 0.83 3.56
CA GLY A 268 -16.08 2.08 2.82
C GLY A 268 -14.79 2.59 2.18
N THR A 269 -13.64 1.92 2.33
CA THR A 269 -12.37 2.37 1.72
C THR A 269 -11.46 1.21 1.32
N MET A 270 -11.14 1.15 0.03
CA MET A 270 -10.10 0.29 -0.52
C MET A 270 -8.99 1.14 -1.15
N LYS A 271 -7.73 0.74 -0.97
CA LYS A 271 -6.58 1.47 -1.53
C LYS A 271 -5.55 0.54 -2.14
N PHE A 272 -4.84 1.06 -3.15
CA PHE A 272 -3.74 0.38 -3.84
C PHE A 272 -2.49 1.24 -3.82
N TYR A 273 -1.34 0.60 -3.63
CA TYR A 273 -0.05 1.24 -3.53
C TYR A 273 1.00 0.51 -4.37
N ILE A 274 1.88 1.29 -5.01
CA ILE A 274 3.08 0.81 -5.70
C ILE A 274 4.27 1.61 -5.19
N ASN A 275 5.34 0.92 -4.79
CA ASN A 275 6.58 1.49 -4.26
C ASN A 275 6.31 2.53 -3.16
N GLY A 276 5.45 2.14 -2.20
CA GLY A 276 5.08 2.97 -1.06
C GLY A 276 4.14 4.15 -1.37
N LYS A 277 3.80 4.40 -2.64
CA LYS A 277 2.96 5.50 -3.08
C LYS A 277 1.52 5.04 -3.33
N LEU A 278 0.56 5.79 -2.80
CA LEU A 278 -0.87 5.61 -3.11
C LEU A 278 -1.12 5.86 -4.60
N ILE A 279 -1.70 4.88 -5.28
CA ILE A 279 -2.05 4.96 -6.71
C ILE A 279 -3.55 5.16 -6.88
N LYS A 280 -4.38 4.51 -6.05
CA LYS A 280 -5.83 4.55 -6.17
C LYS A 280 -6.54 4.39 -4.82
N THR A 281 -7.67 5.07 -4.68
CA THR A 281 -8.63 4.92 -3.58
C THR A 281 -10.02 4.68 -4.17
N TYR A 282 -10.70 3.64 -3.71
CA TYR A 282 -12.14 3.43 -3.91
C TYR A 282 -12.87 3.70 -2.61
N THR A 283 -14.00 4.41 -2.70
CA THR A 283 -14.85 4.77 -1.55
C THR A 283 -16.25 4.14 -1.61
N ASP A 284 -16.48 3.29 -2.61
CA ASP A 284 -17.76 2.63 -2.90
C ASP A 284 -17.77 1.15 -2.50
N VAL A 285 -16.64 0.60 -2.05
CA VAL A 285 -16.56 -0.77 -1.52
C VAL A 285 -16.95 -0.79 -0.05
N THR A 286 -18.13 -1.34 0.26
CA THR A 286 -18.77 -1.26 1.59
C THR A 286 -19.07 -2.63 2.20
N GLY A 287 -19.30 -2.65 3.51
CA GLY A 287 -19.59 -3.83 4.34
C GLY A 287 -18.39 -4.32 5.14
N ASN A 288 -18.65 -4.94 6.30
CA ASN A 288 -17.61 -5.61 7.07
C ASN A 288 -17.09 -6.84 6.32
N LEU A 289 -15.79 -7.11 6.42
CA LEU A 289 -15.20 -8.35 5.91
C LEU A 289 -15.85 -9.57 6.58
N THR A 290 -16.22 -10.56 5.76
CA THR A 290 -16.78 -11.82 6.25
C THR A 290 -15.70 -12.89 6.33
N ALA A 291 -15.81 -13.75 7.34
CA ALA A 291 -14.98 -14.95 7.41
C ALA A 291 -15.30 -15.91 6.26
N ALA A 292 -14.32 -16.72 5.87
CA ALA A 292 -14.56 -17.84 4.97
C ALA A 292 -15.67 -18.74 5.55
N PRO A 293 -16.68 -19.16 4.76
CA PRO A 293 -17.83 -19.94 5.25
C PRO A 293 -17.46 -21.36 5.70
N GLN A 294 -16.22 -21.78 5.51
CA GLN A 294 -15.60 -22.94 6.13
C GLN A 294 -14.08 -22.73 6.23
N ASN A 295 -13.41 -23.53 7.06
CA ASN A 295 -11.96 -23.46 7.21
C ASN A 295 -11.27 -23.86 5.90
N VAL A 296 -10.46 -22.94 5.37
CA VAL A 296 -9.62 -23.15 4.18
C VAL A 296 -8.26 -22.55 4.50
N ASN A 297 -7.19 -23.29 4.26
CA ASN A 297 -5.82 -22.80 4.48
C ASN A 297 -5.54 -21.62 3.56
N LEU A 298 -4.79 -20.64 4.06
CA LEU A 298 -4.31 -19.51 3.27
C LEU A 298 -3.23 -20.01 2.31
N ALA A 299 -3.23 -19.50 1.08
CA ALA A 299 -2.23 -19.82 0.07
C ALA A 299 -1.46 -18.55 -0.33
N ILE A 300 -0.13 -18.64 -0.33
CA ILE A 300 0.75 -17.67 -0.98
C ILE A 300 1.19 -18.28 -2.31
N GLY A 301 0.97 -17.57 -3.41
CA GLY A 301 1.32 -18.04 -4.75
C GLY A 301 0.21 -18.78 -5.51
N GLN A 302 -1.00 -18.94 -4.94
CA GLN A 302 -2.05 -19.77 -5.51
C GLN A 302 -3.45 -19.34 -5.02
N GLN A 303 -4.50 -19.60 -5.81
CA GLN A 303 -5.88 -19.24 -5.44
C GLN A 303 -6.45 -20.08 -4.27
N LEU A 304 -6.14 -21.39 -4.22
CA LEU A 304 -6.51 -22.31 -3.13
C LEU A 304 -5.40 -23.35 -2.90
N PRO A 305 -5.33 -23.93 -1.70
CA PRO A 305 -4.60 -25.18 -1.49
C PRO A 305 -5.02 -26.26 -2.50
N LYS A 306 -4.04 -27.02 -3.00
CA LYS A 306 -4.24 -28.04 -4.04
C LYS A 306 -5.29 -29.08 -3.65
N ASP A 307 -5.26 -29.53 -2.40
CA ASP A 307 -6.13 -30.63 -1.93
C ASP A 307 -7.59 -30.19 -1.72
N VAL A 308 -7.87 -28.88 -1.83
CA VAL A 308 -9.22 -28.33 -1.70
C VAL A 308 -9.98 -28.36 -3.03
N TYR A 309 -9.28 -28.33 -4.17
CA TYR A 309 -9.94 -28.31 -5.48
C TYR A 309 -10.81 -29.55 -5.71
N ASN A 310 -12.03 -29.32 -6.21
CA ASN A 310 -13.05 -30.34 -6.47
C ASN A 310 -13.45 -31.17 -5.24
N SER A 311 -13.04 -30.75 -4.04
CA SER A 311 -13.50 -31.37 -2.79
C SER A 311 -14.96 -30.99 -2.52
N LYS A 312 -15.67 -31.85 -1.78
CA LYS A 312 -17.04 -31.55 -1.36
C LYS A 312 -17.02 -30.46 -0.27
N PRO A 313 -17.76 -29.35 -0.44
CA PRO A 313 -17.87 -28.34 0.60
C PRO A 313 -18.60 -28.88 1.84
N THR A 314 -18.20 -28.38 3.01
CA THR A 314 -18.72 -28.77 4.33
C THR A 314 -19.45 -27.64 5.05
N GLY A 315 -19.40 -26.41 4.54
CA GLY A 315 -20.08 -25.23 5.12
C GLY A 315 -21.42 -24.89 4.48
N GLY A 316 -22.10 -25.86 3.85
CA GLY A 316 -23.42 -25.67 3.24
C GLY A 316 -23.42 -24.94 1.90
N GLN A 317 -22.26 -24.80 1.24
CA GLN A 317 -22.13 -24.17 -0.06
C GLN A 317 -22.60 -25.10 -1.20
N ALA A 318 -22.78 -24.52 -2.39
CA ALA A 318 -23.11 -25.27 -3.61
C ALA A 318 -22.02 -26.30 -3.97
N ALA A 319 -22.39 -27.39 -4.65
CA ALA A 319 -21.49 -28.52 -4.92
C ALA A 319 -20.24 -28.15 -5.74
N ASP A 320 -20.31 -27.09 -6.54
CA ASP A 320 -19.24 -26.56 -7.38
C ASP A 320 -18.35 -25.52 -6.68
N TYR A 321 -18.54 -25.28 -5.37
CA TYR A 321 -17.83 -24.25 -4.62
C TYR A 321 -16.30 -24.30 -4.73
N PHE A 322 -15.72 -25.50 -4.79
CA PHE A 322 -14.28 -25.70 -4.93
C PHE A 322 -13.86 -26.13 -6.34
N GLN A 323 -14.71 -25.94 -7.34
CA GLN A 323 -14.41 -26.34 -8.70
C GLN A 323 -13.08 -25.74 -9.19
N TYR A 324 -12.30 -26.59 -9.85
CA TYR A 324 -11.10 -26.20 -10.59
C TYR A 324 -11.49 -25.77 -12.00
N TYR A 325 -11.21 -24.51 -12.35
CA TYR A 325 -11.51 -23.94 -13.68
C TYR A 325 -10.27 -23.86 -14.57
N SER A 326 -9.13 -23.48 -13.99
CA SER A 326 -7.87 -23.33 -14.68
C SER A 326 -6.74 -23.18 -13.66
N ALA A 327 -5.51 -23.33 -14.14
CA ALA A 327 -4.35 -23.03 -13.35
C ALA A 327 -4.21 -21.51 -13.20
N ALA A 328 -4.20 -21.04 -11.96
CA ALA A 328 -4.13 -19.63 -11.62
C ALA A 328 -3.20 -19.46 -10.41
N TYR A 329 -1.94 -19.11 -10.67
CA TYR A 329 -0.86 -19.16 -9.69
C TYR A 329 0.21 -18.12 -9.99
N TYR A 330 1.03 -17.82 -8.98
CA TYR A 330 2.10 -16.84 -9.11
C TYR A 330 3.23 -17.36 -9.98
N LYS A 331 3.69 -16.53 -10.92
CA LYS A 331 4.85 -16.81 -11.78
C LYS A 331 5.87 -15.71 -11.59
N GLY A 332 6.86 -15.98 -10.75
CA GLY A 332 7.81 -14.96 -10.34
C GLY A 332 8.41 -15.22 -8.98
N ARG A 333 8.98 -14.18 -8.37
CA ARG A 333 9.51 -14.21 -7.00
C ARG A 333 8.69 -13.31 -6.08
N LEU A 334 8.52 -13.77 -4.85
CA LEU A 334 7.91 -13.01 -3.76
C LEU A 334 8.91 -12.88 -2.62
N ASP A 335 8.86 -11.74 -1.94
CA ASP A 335 9.68 -11.42 -0.79
C ASP A 335 8.90 -10.50 0.17
N ASP A 336 9.28 -10.50 1.46
CA ASP A 336 8.86 -9.50 2.44
C ASP A 336 7.32 -9.34 2.56
N ILE A 337 6.58 -10.46 2.55
CA ILE A 337 5.12 -10.44 2.64
C ILE A 337 4.69 -10.09 4.07
N ARG A 338 3.78 -9.12 4.22
CA ARG A 338 3.15 -8.75 5.50
C ARG A 338 1.64 -8.71 5.34
N ILE A 339 0.93 -9.27 6.33
CA ILE A 339 -0.53 -9.29 6.39
C ILE A 339 -0.94 -8.65 7.71
N TYR A 340 -1.74 -7.59 7.64
CA TYR A 340 -2.23 -6.84 8.79
C TYR A 340 -3.74 -6.99 8.96
N ASN A 341 -4.22 -6.99 10.20
CA ASN A 341 -5.65 -6.93 10.55
C ASN A 341 -6.20 -5.50 10.64
N LYS A 342 -5.53 -4.57 9.94
CA LYS A 342 -5.80 -3.13 9.93
C LYS A 342 -5.63 -2.61 8.51
N ALA A 343 -6.46 -1.66 8.10
CA ALA A 343 -6.15 -0.80 6.95
C ALA A 343 -5.06 0.20 7.35
N LEU A 344 -3.85 0.01 6.84
CA LEU A 344 -2.72 0.90 7.10
C LEU A 344 -2.95 2.27 6.48
N SER A 345 -2.44 3.30 7.15
CA SER A 345 -2.37 4.65 6.59
C SER A 345 -1.33 4.74 5.48
N ASP A 346 -1.45 5.77 4.63
CA ASP A 346 -0.52 5.99 3.52
C ASP A 346 0.93 6.10 4.03
N ALA A 347 1.14 6.79 5.16
CA ALA A 347 2.46 6.93 5.79
C ALA A 347 3.01 5.61 6.36
N GLU A 348 2.16 4.72 6.89
CA GLU A 348 2.59 3.36 7.32
C GLU A 348 3.06 2.55 6.10
N VAL A 349 2.34 2.58 4.98
CA VAL A 349 2.74 1.87 3.75
C VAL A 349 4.02 2.47 3.15
N THR A 350 4.16 3.79 3.12
CA THR A 350 5.40 4.46 2.72
C THR A 350 6.57 4.08 3.61
N SER A 351 6.35 3.96 4.94
CA SER A 351 7.40 3.56 5.88
C SER A 351 7.90 2.15 5.63
N ILE A 352 6.99 1.18 5.43
CA ILE A 352 7.33 -0.21 5.07
C ILE A 352 8.23 -0.25 3.84
N TYR A 353 7.77 0.37 2.75
CA TYR A 353 8.56 0.44 1.51
C TYR A 353 9.94 1.08 1.71
N THR A 354 10.01 2.20 2.43
CA THR A 354 11.28 2.93 2.61
C THR A 354 12.28 2.13 3.44
N ILE A 355 11.81 1.45 4.48
CA ILE A 355 12.62 0.58 5.34
C ILE A 355 13.18 -0.60 4.52
N GLU A 356 12.34 -1.25 3.71
CA GLU A 356 12.69 -2.46 2.96
C GLU A 356 13.42 -2.18 1.64
N SER A 357 13.28 -1.00 1.04
CA SER A 357 14.02 -0.66 -0.18
C SER A 357 15.53 -0.50 0.03
N THR A 358 16.04 -0.66 1.26
CA THR A 358 17.46 -0.50 1.61
C THR A 358 18.03 -1.58 2.53
N GLN A 359 17.29 -2.66 2.81
CA GLN A 359 17.67 -3.68 3.79
C GLN A 359 17.52 -5.11 3.28
#